data_AF-A0A2G8KDR3-F1
#
_entry.id   AF-A0A2G8KDR3-F1
#
_cell.length_a   1.000
_cell.length_b   1.000
_cell.length_c   1.000
_cell.angle_alpha   90.00
_cell.angle_beta   90.00
_cell.angle_gamma   90.00
#
_symmetry.space_group_name_H-M   'P 1'
#
loop_
_entity.id
_entity.type
_entity.pdbx_description
1 polymer ?
#
loop_
_entity_poly.entity_id
_entity_poly.type
_entity_poly.pdbx_seq_one_letter_code
_entity_poly.pdbx_strand_id
1 'polypeptide(L)'
;IQAAWRGFIVRRWYRKLRQTLPPNDPKLRKRYFEDKLCDITERLVRSCDSDGINDFLCEIDQSVKASRSVFERLDSSILRSISEEEWEEISHKALDRDSQDCPICIMPLTARTTATSQRSSPAMANRSNRKSVLLSCTHLFHSACLEAFEELSLLEVKVCPVCRSNYQKRSL
;
A
#
# COMPACT_ATOMS: atom_id res chain seq x y z
N ILE A 1 70.11 -34.83 19.12
CA ILE A 1 68.75 -35.45 19.08
C ILE A 1 67.98 -35.22 20.39
N GLN A 2 68.46 -35.67 21.56
CA GLN A 2 67.72 -35.56 22.82
C GLN A 2 67.38 -34.11 23.27
N ALA A 3 68.29 -33.15 23.05
CA ALA A 3 68.05 -31.73 23.38
C ALA A 3 66.92 -31.12 22.54
N ALA A 4 66.81 -31.50 21.25
CA ALA A 4 65.76 -31.01 20.37
C ALA A 4 64.38 -31.51 20.80
N TRP A 5 64.28 -32.79 21.21
CA TRP A 5 63.04 -33.38 21.72
C TRP A 5 62.58 -32.74 23.03
N ARG A 6 63.49 -32.56 24.00
CA ARG A 6 63.19 -31.86 25.26
C ARG A 6 62.70 -30.43 25.00
N GLY A 7 63.35 -29.71 24.08
CA GLY A 7 62.92 -28.37 23.68
C GLY A 7 61.53 -28.36 23.02
N PHE A 8 61.20 -29.36 22.20
CA PHE A 8 59.88 -29.48 21.59
C PHE A 8 58.77 -29.66 22.64
N ILE A 9 58.98 -30.55 23.62
CA ILE A 9 58.02 -30.79 24.71
C ILE A 9 57.77 -29.51 25.51
N VAL A 10 58.85 -28.83 25.94
CA VAL A 10 58.74 -27.60 26.74
C VAL A 10 58.02 -26.51 25.95
N ARG A 11 58.34 -26.32 24.66
CA ARG A 11 57.63 -25.32 23.82
C ARG A 11 56.15 -25.65 23.65
N ARG A 12 55.79 -26.93 23.52
CA ARG A 12 54.40 -27.37 23.44
C ARG A 12 53.64 -27.10 24.74
N TRP A 13 54.26 -27.38 25.89
CA TRP A 13 53.69 -27.08 27.21
C TRP A 13 53.57 -25.58 27.45
N TYR A 14 54.63 -24.81 27.18
CA TYR A 14 54.64 -23.36 27.36
C TYR A 14 53.63 -22.64 26.46
N ARG A 15 53.40 -23.14 25.23
CA ARG A 15 52.36 -22.61 24.34
C ARG A 15 50.96 -22.76 24.94
N LYS A 16 50.66 -23.90 25.58
CA LYS A 16 49.39 -24.10 26.30
C LYS A 16 49.30 -23.20 27.53
N LEU A 17 50.37 -23.09 28.31
CA LEU A 17 50.40 -22.23 29.50
C LEU A 17 50.13 -20.76 29.17
N ARG A 18 50.69 -20.27 28.06
CA ARG A 18 50.50 -18.88 27.60
C ARG A 18 49.08 -18.58 27.10
N GLN A 19 48.26 -19.60 26.83
CA GLN A 19 46.85 -19.40 26.49
C GLN A 19 45.98 -19.17 27.73
N THR A 20 46.39 -19.72 28.88
CA THR A 20 45.60 -19.70 30.12
C THR A 20 46.09 -18.70 31.15
N LEU A 21 47.38 -18.35 31.14
CA LEU A 21 47.97 -17.43 32.11
C LEU A 21 48.46 -16.13 31.43
N PRO A 22 48.17 -14.96 32.04
CA PRO A 22 48.69 -13.69 31.56
C PRO A 22 50.22 -13.64 31.75
N PRO A 23 50.99 -13.21 30.73
CA PRO A 23 52.44 -12.99 30.87
C PRO A 23 52.78 -11.93 31.92
N ASN A 24 53.95 -12.05 32.57
CA ASN A 24 54.45 -11.04 33.51
C ASN A 24 54.98 -9.77 32.81
N ASP A 25 55.48 -9.90 31.57
CA ASP A 25 55.94 -8.74 30.80
C ASP A 25 54.75 -7.82 30.46
N PRO A 26 54.83 -6.51 30.75
CA PRO A 26 53.71 -5.59 30.60
C PRO A 26 53.22 -5.45 29.15
N LYS A 27 54.11 -5.52 28.14
CA LYS A 27 53.75 -5.42 26.73
C LYS A 27 53.06 -6.70 26.24
N LEU A 28 53.58 -7.85 26.66
CA LEU A 28 52.97 -9.14 26.32
C LEU A 28 51.63 -9.36 27.02
N ARG A 29 51.49 -8.85 28.25
CA ARG A 29 50.25 -8.86 29.01
C ARG A 29 49.16 -8.02 28.34
N LYS A 30 49.50 -6.83 27.83
CA LYS A 30 48.58 -5.98 27.09
C LYS A 30 48.01 -6.72 25.87
N ARG A 31 48.88 -7.29 25.02
CA ARG A 31 48.46 -8.08 23.85
C ARG A 31 47.60 -9.29 24.23
N TYR A 32 47.97 -10.00 25.30
CA TYR A 32 47.18 -11.13 25.80
C TYR A 32 45.73 -10.73 26.11
N PHE A 33 45.54 -9.59 26.79
CA PHE A 33 44.20 -9.11 27.12
C PHE A 33 43.47 -8.54 25.89
N GLU A 34 44.16 -7.88 24.97
CA GLU A 34 43.58 -7.45 23.68
C GLU A 34 43.02 -8.65 22.91
N ASP A 35 43.81 -9.71 22.73
CA ASP A 35 43.37 -10.94 22.05
C ASP A 35 42.17 -11.59 22.75
N LYS A 36 42.18 -11.61 24.10
CA LYS A 36 41.06 -12.14 24.89
C LYS A 36 39.79 -11.31 24.77
N LEU A 37 39.91 -9.98 24.78
CA LEU A 37 38.78 -9.08 24.62
C LEU A 37 38.19 -9.18 23.21
N CYS A 38 39.04 -9.29 22.18
CA CYS A 38 38.58 -9.59 20.83
C CYS A 38 37.79 -10.91 20.78
N ASP A 39 38.34 -12.01 21.31
CA ASP A 39 37.63 -13.31 21.34
C ASP A 39 36.28 -13.23 22.07
N ILE A 40 36.22 -12.55 23.22
CA ILE A 40 34.95 -12.34 23.94
C ILE A 40 33.98 -11.50 23.11
N THR A 41 34.45 -10.42 22.50
CA THR A 41 33.62 -9.51 21.70
C THR A 41 33.08 -10.22 20.45
N GLU A 42 33.92 -10.98 19.74
CA GLU A 42 33.50 -11.78 18.58
C GLU A 42 32.49 -12.85 18.97
N ARG A 43 32.67 -13.48 20.14
CA ARG A 43 31.68 -14.42 20.67
C ARG A 43 30.37 -13.75 21.02
N LEU A 44 30.40 -12.56 21.60
CA LEU A 44 29.21 -11.77 21.92
C LEU A 44 28.48 -11.37 20.64
N VAL A 45 29.19 -10.82 19.66
CA VAL A 45 28.64 -10.45 18.35
C VAL A 45 28.03 -11.67 17.66
N ARG A 46 28.70 -12.83 17.69
CA ARG A 46 28.16 -14.08 17.12
C ARG A 46 26.95 -14.62 17.90
N SER A 47 26.82 -14.30 19.18
CA SER A 47 25.64 -14.65 19.99
C SER A 47 24.48 -13.66 19.84
N CYS A 48 24.76 -12.43 19.42
CA CYS A 48 23.76 -11.49 18.99
C CYS A 48 23.29 -11.93 17.60
N ASP A 49 22.23 -12.73 17.60
CA ASP A 49 21.64 -13.38 16.43
C ASP A 49 21.08 -12.35 15.44
N SER A 50 21.96 -11.72 14.65
CA SER A 50 21.58 -10.74 13.63
C SER A 50 20.81 -11.38 12.50
N ASP A 51 21.06 -12.65 12.25
CA ASP A 51 20.50 -13.40 11.12
C ASP A 51 19.01 -13.66 11.38
N GLY A 52 18.63 -14.08 12.59
CA GLY A 52 17.22 -14.28 12.96
C GLY A 52 16.37 -13.00 12.92
N ILE A 53 16.93 -11.86 13.34
CA ILE A 53 16.22 -10.57 13.26
C ILE A 53 16.10 -10.11 11.80
N ASN A 54 17.16 -10.26 11.01
CA ASN A 54 17.14 -9.88 9.60
C ASN A 54 16.15 -10.73 8.80
N ASP A 55 16.09 -12.04 9.06
CA ASP A 55 15.14 -12.95 8.43
C ASP A 55 13.69 -12.55 8.75
N PHE A 56 13.41 -12.22 10.02
CA PHE A 56 12.10 -11.71 10.43
C PHE A 56 11.73 -10.39 9.74
N LEU A 57 12.67 -9.43 9.65
CA LEU A 57 12.43 -8.17 8.94
C LEU A 57 12.20 -8.40 7.44
N CYS A 58 12.95 -9.32 6.83
CA CYS A 58 12.74 -9.74 5.45
C CYS A 58 11.36 -10.38 5.24
N GLU A 59 10.86 -11.16 6.20
CA GLU A 59 9.51 -11.74 6.15
C GLU A 59 8.42 -10.66 6.21
N ILE A 60 8.58 -9.66 7.10
CA ILE A 60 7.67 -8.51 7.17
C ILE A 60 7.65 -7.76 5.84
N ASP A 61 8.81 -7.43 5.28
CA ASP A 61 8.90 -6.70 4.02
C ASP A 61 8.26 -7.48 2.85
N GLN A 62 8.43 -8.80 2.82
CA GLN A 62 7.77 -9.66 1.84
C GLN A 62 6.25 -9.63 1.99
N SER A 63 5.74 -9.70 3.22
CA SER A 63 4.30 -9.63 3.51
C SER A 63 3.70 -8.28 3.12
N VAL A 64 4.38 -7.18 3.45
CA VAL A 64 3.97 -5.82 3.06
C VAL A 64 3.99 -5.67 1.55
N LYS A 65 5.05 -6.15 0.88
CA LYS A 65 5.17 -6.08 -0.59
C LYS A 65 4.06 -6.87 -1.28
N ALA A 66 3.76 -8.08 -0.80
CA ALA A 66 2.67 -8.89 -1.32
C ALA A 66 1.34 -8.15 -1.19
N SER A 67 1.08 -7.55 -0.03
CA SER A 67 -0.12 -6.74 0.20
C SER A 67 -0.19 -5.55 -0.76
N ARG A 68 0.89 -4.78 -0.92
CA ARG A 68 0.95 -3.64 -1.85
C ARG A 68 0.66 -4.03 -3.29
N SER A 69 1.17 -5.17 -3.76
CA SER A 69 0.90 -5.64 -5.12
C SER A 69 -0.59 -5.91 -5.39
N VAL A 70 -1.35 -6.33 -4.37
CA VAL A 70 -2.81 -6.52 -4.49
C VAL A 70 -3.51 -5.18 -4.66
N PHE A 71 -3.10 -4.16 -3.88
CA PHE A 71 -3.62 -2.81 -4.00
C PHE A 71 -3.26 -2.17 -5.35
N GLU A 72 -2.02 -2.31 -5.82
CA GLU A 72 -1.59 -1.80 -7.14
C GLU A 72 -2.40 -2.40 -8.30
N ARG A 73 -2.74 -3.70 -8.22
CA ARG A 73 -3.62 -4.35 -9.20
C ARG A 73 -5.02 -3.77 -9.17
N LEU A 74 -5.54 -3.46 -7.98
CA LEU A 74 -6.85 -2.82 -7.85
C LEU A 74 -6.83 -1.40 -8.41
N ASP A 75 -5.81 -0.61 -8.09
CA ASP A 75 -5.64 0.74 -8.64
C ASP A 75 -5.48 0.71 -10.17
N SER A 76 -4.69 -0.23 -10.69
CA SER A 76 -4.54 -0.43 -12.13
C SER A 76 -5.86 -0.84 -12.79
N SER A 77 -6.69 -1.63 -12.11
CA SER A 77 -8.03 -1.98 -12.60
C SER A 77 -9.00 -0.79 -12.60
N ILE A 78 -8.82 0.16 -11.67
CA ILE A 78 -9.59 1.42 -11.62
C ILE A 78 -9.15 2.37 -12.74
N LEU A 79 -7.84 2.42 -13.04
CA LEU A 79 -7.26 3.20 -14.14
C LEU A 79 -7.48 2.57 -15.52
N ARG A 80 -7.87 1.28 -15.59
CA ARG A 80 -8.20 0.62 -16.86
C ARG A 80 -9.38 1.33 -17.50
N SER A 81 -9.18 1.94 -18.66
CA SER A 81 -10.26 2.53 -19.45
C SER A 81 -11.33 1.48 -19.76
N ILE A 82 -12.57 1.77 -19.40
CA ILE A 82 -13.74 0.93 -19.71
C ILE A 82 -14.01 1.02 -21.22
N SER A 83 -14.17 -0.13 -21.90
CA SER A 83 -14.45 -0.18 -23.34
C SER A 83 -15.86 0.30 -23.68
N GLU A 84 -16.12 0.54 -24.96
CA GLU A 84 -17.44 0.98 -25.42
C GLU A 84 -18.50 -0.11 -25.16
N GLU A 85 -18.18 -1.39 -25.38
CA GLU A 85 -19.10 -2.51 -25.10
C GLU A 85 -19.40 -2.63 -23.60
N GLU A 86 -18.40 -2.42 -22.74
CA GLU A 86 -18.60 -2.44 -21.29
C GLU A 86 -19.50 -1.29 -20.84
N TRP A 87 -19.38 -0.10 -21.44
CA TRP A 87 -20.29 1.02 -21.16
C TRP A 87 -21.73 0.75 -21.62
N GLU A 88 -21.93 0.06 -22.74
CA GLU A 88 -23.27 -0.37 -23.18
C GLU A 88 -23.91 -1.31 -22.15
N GLU A 89 -23.15 -2.27 -21.61
CA GLU A 89 -23.62 -3.16 -20.55
C GLU A 89 -23.96 -2.40 -19.26
N ILE A 90 -23.12 -1.44 -18.86
CA ILE A 90 -23.36 -0.57 -17.70
C ILE A 90 -24.64 0.27 -17.90
N SER A 91 -24.86 0.79 -19.12
CA SER A 91 -26.05 1.55 -19.48
C SER A 91 -27.32 0.69 -19.38
N HIS A 92 -27.29 -0.53 -19.90
CA HIS A 92 -28.41 -1.47 -19.78
C HIS A 92 -28.75 -1.76 -18.31
N LYS A 93 -27.73 -2.06 -17.49
CA LYS A 93 -27.91 -2.29 -16.04
C LYS A 93 -28.47 -1.07 -15.31
N ALA A 94 -28.10 0.14 -15.72
CA ALA A 94 -28.63 1.36 -15.12
C ALA A 94 -30.12 1.57 -15.47
N LEU A 95 -30.52 1.20 -16.69
CA LEU A 95 -31.92 1.25 -17.12
C LEU A 95 -32.78 0.24 -16.34
N ASP A 96 -32.28 -0.98 -16.12
CA ASP A 96 -32.97 -2.01 -15.34
C ASP A 96 -33.21 -1.61 -13.88
N ARG A 97 -32.34 -0.75 -13.32
CA ARG A 97 -32.49 -0.20 -11.95
C ARG A 97 -33.55 0.89 -11.83
N ASP A 98 -34.13 1.35 -12.96
CA ASP A 98 -35.20 2.34 -13.05
C ASP A 98 -34.99 3.59 -12.15
N SER A 99 -33.76 4.09 -12.07
CA SER A 99 -33.45 5.28 -11.28
C SER A 99 -33.81 6.54 -12.05
N GLN A 100 -35.01 7.06 -11.82
CA GLN A 100 -35.54 8.25 -12.53
C GLN A 100 -35.12 9.59 -11.92
N ASP A 101 -34.68 9.59 -10.66
CA ASP A 101 -34.29 10.80 -9.92
C ASP A 101 -32.80 10.80 -9.57
N CYS A 102 -32.21 12.00 -9.56
CA CYS A 102 -30.82 12.22 -9.16
C CYS A 102 -30.70 12.06 -7.65
N PRO A 103 -29.90 11.12 -7.12
CA PRO A 103 -29.82 10.88 -5.67
C PRO A 103 -29.25 12.04 -4.84
N ILE A 104 -28.55 12.98 -5.49
CA ILE A 104 -27.93 14.15 -4.82
C ILE A 104 -28.96 15.25 -4.57
N CYS A 105 -29.76 15.59 -5.58
CA CYS A 105 -30.70 16.71 -5.52
C CYS A 105 -32.18 16.29 -5.49
N ILE A 106 -32.44 14.99 -5.60
CA ILE A 106 -33.77 14.36 -5.53
C ILE A 106 -34.71 14.94 -6.60
N MET A 107 -34.20 15.17 -7.81
CA MET A 107 -34.96 15.70 -8.95
C MET A 107 -34.80 14.81 -10.19
N PRO A 108 -35.77 14.79 -11.12
CA PRO A 108 -35.72 13.92 -12.29
C PRO A 108 -34.46 14.09 -13.13
N LEU A 109 -33.86 12.96 -13.52
CA LEU A 109 -32.68 12.86 -14.40
C LEU A 109 -33.03 13.12 -15.87
N THR A 110 -34.28 12.85 -16.24
CA THR A 110 -34.83 13.17 -17.56
C THR A 110 -35.75 14.38 -17.46
N ALA A 111 -35.56 15.35 -18.35
CA ALA A 111 -36.53 16.42 -18.55
C ALA A 111 -37.76 15.78 -19.21
N ARG A 112 -38.69 15.24 -18.41
CA ARG A 112 -39.99 14.80 -18.91
C ARG A 112 -40.67 16.00 -19.55
N THR A 113 -40.61 16.09 -20.88
CA THR A 113 -41.49 16.91 -21.71
C THR A 113 -42.88 16.28 -21.68
N THR A 114 -43.55 16.30 -20.53
CA THR A 114 -45.00 16.17 -20.52
C THR A 114 -45.58 17.52 -20.88
N ALA A 115 -45.72 17.75 -22.19
CA ALA A 115 -46.79 18.57 -22.69
C ALA A 115 -48.09 17.95 -22.18
N THR A 116 -48.68 18.54 -21.13
CA THR A 116 -50.14 18.68 -20.89
C THR A 116 -50.37 19.14 -19.43
N SER A 117 -51.00 20.30 -19.31
CA SER A 117 -51.73 20.84 -18.16
C SER A 117 -50.98 21.60 -17.04
N GLN A 118 -50.93 22.92 -17.24
CA GLN A 118 -51.37 23.97 -16.30
C GLN A 118 -50.83 23.94 -14.85
N ARG A 119 -49.79 24.74 -14.60
CA ARG A 119 -49.86 25.98 -13.79
C ARG A 119 -48.51 26.67 -13.80
N SER A 120 -48.55 27.93 -14.20
CA SER A 120 -47.44 28.84 -14.40
C SER A 120 -46.70 29.11 -13.09
N SER A 121 -45.39 28.87 -13.08
CA SER A 121 -44.43 29.52 -12.18
C SER A 121 -43.18 29.87 -13.00
N PRO A 122 -42.71 31.14 -13.02
CA PRO A 122 -41.69 31.58 -13.97
C PRO A 122 -40.25 31.13 -13.62
N ALA A 123 -40.05 30.39 -12.51
CA ALA A 123 -38.72 29.94 -12.08
C ALA A 123 -38.26 28.61 -12.74
N MET A 124 -39.05 28.01 -13.63
CA MET A 124 -38.80 26.66 -14.18
C MET A 124 -38.15 26.64 -15.57
N ALA A 125 -37.81 27.78 -16.15
CA ALA A 125 -37.29 27.89 -17.52
C ALA A 125 -35.82 27.49 -17.70
N ASN A 126 -35.08 27.22 -16.61
CA ASN A 126 -33.67 26.80 -16.65
C ASN A 126 -33.47 25.30 -16.38
N ARG A 127 -34.53 24.49 -16.42
CA ARG A 127 -34.49 23.03 -16.11
C ARG A 127 -34.17 22.15 -17.32
N SER A 128 -34.02 22.72 -18.50
CA SER A 128 -34.06 21.99 -19.78
C SER A 128 -32.71 21.45 -20.28
N ASN A 129 -31.62 21.58 -19.51
CA ASN A 129 -30.30 21.16 -19.98
C ASN A 129 -29.40 20.60 -18.87
N ARG A 130 -29.98 19.87 -17.91
CA ARG A 130 -29.17 19.12 -16.95
C ARG A 130 -28.71 17.84 -17.63
N LYS A 131 -27.52 17.89 -18.22
CA LYS A 131 -26.83 16.70 -18.73
C LYS A 131 -26.74 15.68 -17.61
N SER A 132 -27.06 14.43 -17.91
CA SER A 132 -26.96 13.32 -16.98
C SER A 132 -25.62 12.62 -17.20
N VAL A 133 -25.08 12.03 -16.13
CA VAL A 133 -23.80 11.36 -16.12
C VAL A 133 -24.00 9.98 -15.51
N LEU A 134 -23.50 8.96 -16.23
CA LEU A 134 -23.48 7.57 -15.81
C LEU A 134 -22.12 7.24 -15.23
N LEU A 135 -22.12 6.62 -14.05
CA LEU A 135 -20.92 6.10 -13.41
C LEU A 135 -20.72 4.62 -13.75
N SER A 136 -19.47 4.17 -13.73
CA SER A 136 -19.12 2.75 -13.94
C SER A 136 -19.75 1.80 -12.92
N CYS A 137 -20.15 2.33 -11.75
CA CYS A 137 -20.92 1.61 -10.74
C CYS A 137 -22.44 1.58 -11.02
N THR A 138 -22.90 1.90 -12.24
CA THR A 138 -24.31 1.91 -12.71
C THR A 138 -25.23 2.95 -12.06
N HIS A 139 -24.67 3.99 -11.41
CA HIS A 139 -25.46 5.08 -10.82
C HIS A 139 -25.50 6.31 -11.74
N LEU A 140 -26.63 7.01 -11.73
CA LEU A 140 -26.90 8.18 -12.57
C LEU A 140 -27.08 9.45 -11.74
N PHE A 141 -26.50 10.55 -12.21
CA PHE A 141 -26.56 11.87 -11.58
C PHE A 141 -26.68 12.98 -12.62
N HIS A 142 -27.12 14.18 -12.22
CA HIS A 142 -26.87 15.37 -13.06
C HIS A 142 -25.38 15.72 -13.02
N SER A 143 -24.81 16.13 -14.15
CA SER A 143 -23.39 16.54 -14.27
C SER A 143 -23.02 17.57 -13.21
N ALA A 144 -23.82 18.63 -13.07
CA ALA A 144 -23.58 19.69 -12.10
C ALA A 144 -23.66 19.20 -10.64
N CYS A 145 -24.55 18.25 -10.34
CA CYS A 145 -24.67 17.71 -8.99
C CYS A 145 -23.45 16.85 -8.62
N LEU A 146 -22.98 16.03 -9.57
CA LEU A 146 -21.79 15.21 -9.37
C LEU A 146 -20.53 16.06 -9.29
N GLU A 147 -20.38 17.08 -10.14
CA GLU A 147 -19.25 18.03 -10.11
C GLU A 147 -19.18 18.76 -8.77
N ALA A 148 -20.30 19.31 -8.29
CA ALA A 148 -20.33 19.96 -6.98
C ALA A 148 -19.99 18.99 -5.84
N PHE A 149 -20.43 17.73 -5.93
CA PHE A 149 -20.05 16.70 -4.96
C PHE A 149 -18.55 16.38 -4.99
N GLU A 150 -17.97 16.28 -6.19
CA GLU A 150 -16.53 16.06 -6.38
C GLU A 150 -15.70 17.22 -5.81
N GLU A 151 -16.12 18.47 -6.02
CA GLU A 151 -15.41 19.66 -5.49
C GLU A 151 -15.42 19.73 -3.95
N LEU A 152 -16.51 19.28 -3.32
CA LEU A 152 -16.63 19.25 -1.86
C LEU A 152 -15.95 18.02 -1.24
N SER A 153 -15.64 17.01 -2.04
CA SER A 153 -14.95 15.81 -1.60
C SER A 153 -13.44 16.09 -1.52
N LEU A 154 -12.91 16.31 -0.32
CA LEU A 154 -11.47 16.47 -0.07
C LEU A 154 -10.66 15.18 -0.26
N LEU A 155 -11.25 14.15 -0.87
CA LEU A 155 -10.62 12.85 -1.10
C LEU A 155 -9.80 12.91 -2.39
N GLU A 156 -8.57 12.40 -2.34
CA GLU A 156 -7.74 12.22 -3.55
C GLU A 156 -8.39 11.27 -4.57
N VAL A 157 -9.30 10.39 -4.12
CA VAL A 157 -10.00 9.42 -4.95
C VAL A 157 -11.52 9.70 -4.97
N LYS A 158 -12.10 9.74 -6.18
CA LYS A 158 -13.53 9.99 -6.39
C LYS A 158 -14.36 8.75 -6.09
N VAL A 159 -15.31 8.88 -5.16
CA VAL A 159 -16.20 7.80 -4.72
C VAL A 159 -17.66 8.12 -4.99
N CYS A 160 -18.43 7.12 -5.42
CA CYS A 160 -19.84 7.30 -5.75
C CYS A 160 -20.65 7.71 -4.50
N PRO A 161 -21.51 8.75 -4.57
CA PRO A 161 -22.35 9.17 -3.43
C PRO A 161 -23.27 8.07 -2.88
N VAL A 162 -23.64 7.10 -3.71
CA VAL A 162 -24.60 6.05 -3.35
C VAL A 162 -23.89 4.80 -2.81
N CYS A 163 -22.98 4.22 -3.59
CA CYS A 163 -22.35 2.93 -3.25
C CYS A 163 -20.92 3.05 -2.74
N ARG A 164 -20.34 4.26 -2.69
CA ARG A 164 -18.96 4.55 -2.27
C ARG A 164 -17.86 3.85 -3.07
N SER A 165 -18.21 3.18 -4.17
CA SER A 165 -17.24 2.58 -5.08
C SER A 165 -16.51 3.66 -5.87
N ASN A 166 -15.25 3.42 -6.19
CA ASN A 166 -14.50 4.21 -7.17
C ASN A 166 -15.18 4.11 -8.53
N TYR A 167 -15.15 5.18 -9.32
CA TYR A 167 -15.87 5.20 -10.59
C TYR A 167 -15.12 5.93 -11.71
N GLN A 168 -15.41 5.52 -12.93
CA GLN A 168 -15.26 6.34 -14.13
C GLN A 168 -16.62 6.92 -14.50
N LYS A 169 -16.64 8.07 -15.19
CA LYS A 169 -17.88 8.77 -15.53
C LYS A 169 -18.00 8.98 -17.05
N ARG A 170 -19.21 8.78 -17.57
CA ARG A 170 -19.57 9.00 -18.97
C ARG A 170 -20.79 9.92 -19.05
N SER A 171 -20.66 11.01 -19.80
CA SER A 171 -21.79 11.92 -20.06
C SER A 171 -22.78 11.27 -21.03
N LEU A 172 -24.07 11.38 -20.71
CA LEU A 172 -25.20 10.95 -21.53
C LEU A 172 -25.84 12.13 -22.26
#